data_AF-A0A951K2Z0-F1
#
_entry.id   AF-A0A951K2Z0-F1
#
_cell.length_a   1.000
_cell.length_b   1.000
_cell.length_c   1.000
_cell.angle_alpha   90.00
_cell.angle_beta   90.00
_cell.angle_gamma   90.00
#
_symmetry.space_group_name_H-M   'P 1'
#
loop_
_entity.id
_entity.type
_entity.pdbx_description
1 polymer ?
#
loop_
_entity_poly.entity_id
_entity_poly.type
_entity_poly.pdbx_seq_one_letter_code
_entity_poly.pdbx_strand_id
1 'polypeptide(L)' 'MADLRDAPIVRIDHRPLLATAVRLAVAMSGYDALYAALAREIGATLVTADRRLARTAARRFDLAVLDLSTA' A
#
# COMPACT_ATOMS: atom_id res chain seq x y z
N MET A 1 19.44 7.72 -11.69
CA MET A 1 19.21 8.13 -10.28
C MET A 1 18.66 9.56 -10.18
N ALA A 2 19.11 10.51 -11.01
CA ALA A 2 18.51 11.84 -11.09
C ALA A 2 17.03 11.79 -11.52
N ASP A 3 16.70 11.00 -12.54
CA ASP A 3 15.33 10.89 -13.09
C ASP A 3 14.26 10.53 -12.05
N LEU A 4 14.59 9.70 -11.05
CA LEU A 4 13.63 9.32 -9.99
C LEU A 4 13.49 10.41 -8.91
N ARG A 5 14.48 11.30 -8.77
CA ARG A 5 14.37 12.48 -7.90
C ARG A 5 13.52 13.57 -8.53
N ASP A 6 13.55 13.66 -9.86
CA ASP A 6 12.81 14.67 -10.63
C ASP A 6 11.39 14.21 -11.00
N ALA A 7 11.08 12.93 -10.81
CA ALA A 7 9.73 12.41 -10.97
C ALA A 7 8.76 13.12 -10.01
N PRO A 8 7.50 13.41 -10.43
CA PRO A 8 6.48 14.06 -9.60
C PRO A 8 5.91 13.09 -8.56
N ILE A 9 6.79 12.52 -7.73
CA ILE A 9 6.47 11.55 -6.68
C ILE A 9 6.96 12.07 -5.34
N VAL A 10 6.17 11.84 -4.30
CA VAL A 10 6.57 12.15 -2.93
C VAL A 10 7.20 10.91 -2.32
N ARG A 11 8.43 11.05 -1.81
CA ARG A 11 9.10 9.99 -1.07
C ARG A 11 8.69 10.07 0.40
N ILE A 12 8.10 8.98 0.90
CA ILE A 12 7.74 8.82 2.31
C ILE A 12 8.74 7.88 2.97
N ASP A 13 9.26 8.24 4.16
CA ASP A 13 10.10 7.32 4.94
C ASP A 13 9.25 6.10 5.34
N HIS A 14 9.82 4.91 5.20
CA HIS A 14 9.15 3.66 5.54
C HIS A 14 9.12 3.41 7.06
N ARG A 15 10.06 3.99 7.82
CA ARG A 15 10.18 3.75 9.27
C ARG A 15 8.92 4.12 10.07
N PRO A 16 8.27 5.28 9.84
CA PRO A 16 6.99 5.62 10.48
C PRO A 16 5.86 4.61 10.20
N LEU A 17 5.91 3.91 9.07
CA LEU A 17 4.88 2.97 8.64
C LEU A 17 5.02 1.60 9.29
N LEU A 18 6.19 1.27 9.85
CA LEU A 18 6.51 -0.09 10.30
C LEU A 18 5.54 -0.61 11.35
N ALA A 19 5.12 0.23 12.30
CA ALA A 19 4.17 -0.20 13.33
C ALA A 19 2.82 -0.64 12.72
N THR A 20 2.30 0.13 11.76
CA THR A 20 1.06 -0.22 11.03
C THR A 20 1.27 -1.40 10.10
N ALA A 21 2.38 -1.44 9.36
CA ALA A 21 2.72 -2.51 8.43
C ALA A 21 2.87 -3.86 9.15
N VAL A 22 3.53 -3.92 10.32
CA VAL A 22 3.66 -5.15 11.11
C VAL A 22 2.28 -5.72 11.49
N ARG A 23 1.30 -4.87 11.82
CA ARG A 23 -0.07 -5.34 12.10
C ARG A 23 -0.77 -5.89 10.85
N LEU A 24 -0.50 -5.32 9.68
CA LEU A 24 -1.10 -5.76 8.41
C LEU A 24 -0.43 -7.04 7.85
N ALA A 25 0.87 -7.22 8.12
CA ALA A 25 1.69 -8.33 7.64
C ALA A 25 1.24 -9.72 8.13
N VAL A 26 0.30 -9.78 9.09
CA VAL A 26 -0.36 -11.03 9.48
C VAL A 26 -1.18 -11.67 8.36
N ALA A 27 -1.50 -10.93 7.29
CA ALA A 27 -2.35 -11.41 6.19
C ALA A 27 -1.81 -11.09 4.78
N MET A 28 -0.69 -10.37 4.66
CA MET A 28 -0.08 -9.99 3.38
C MET A 28 1.46 -9.93 3.50
N SER A 29 2.18 -9.82 2.39
CA SER A 29 3.65 -9.73 2.45
C SER A 29 4.10 -8.43 3.13
N GLY A 30 5.35 -8.35 3.59
CA GLY A 30 5.88 -7.14 4.22
C GLY A 30 5.85 -5.92 3.30
N TYR A 31 6.09 -6.10 2.00
CA TYR A 31 5.99 -5.02 1.01
C TYR A 31 4.54 -4.57 0.81
N ASP A 32 3.62 -5.52 0.64
CA ASP A 32 2.20 -5.22 0.53
C ASP A 32 1.68 -4.47 1.76
N ALA A 33 2.14 -4.88 2.95
CA ALA A 33 1.79 -4.26 4.21
C ALA A 33 2.30 -2.82 4.30
N LEU A 34 3.47 -2.50 3.72
CA LEU A 34 3.97 -1.13 3.64
C LEU A 34 3.13 -0.26 2.69
N TYR A 35 2.73 -0.78 1.53
CA TYR A 35 1.84 -0.04 0.63
C TYR A 35 0.45 0.18 1.24
N ALA A 36 -0.11 -0.84 1.88
CA ALA A 36 -1.40 -0.73 2.58
C ALA A 36 -1.29 0.21 3.80
N ALA A 37 -0.21 0.16 4.57
CA ALA A 37 0.04 1.09 5.66
C ALA A 37 0.12 2.53 5.13
N LEU A 38 0.90 2.78 4.09
CA LEU A 38 1.01 4.11 3.49
C LEU A 38 -0.36 4.64 3.05
N ALA A 39 -1.12 3.84 2.28
CA ALA A 39 -2.45 4.22 1.82
C ALA A 39 -3.38 4.60 2.98
N ARG A 40 -3.34 3.83 4.07
CA ARG A 40 -4.11 4.14 5.28
C ARG A 40 -3.66 5.45 5.95
N GLU A 41 -2.36 5.64 6.18
CA GLU A 41 -1.86 6.80 6.92
C GLU A 41 -2.10 8.12 6.17
N ILE A 42 -2.12 8.10 4.83
CA ILE A 42 -2.38 9.31 4.02
C ILE A 42 -3.82 9.40 3.51
N GLY A 43 -4.69 8.45 3.87
CA GLY A 43 -6.09 8.43 3.41
C GLY A 43 -6.25 8.26 1.89
N ALA A 44 -5.33 7.55 1.23
CA ALA A 44 -5.37 7.32 -0.21
C ALA A 44 -5.95 5.94 -0.58
N THR A 45 -6.42 5.82 -1.82
CA THR A 45 -6.82 4.54 -2.41
C THR A 45 -5.60 3.70 -2.78
N LEU A 46 -5.55 2.45 -2.32
CA LEU A 46 -4.53 1.50 -2.74
C LEU A 46 -4.85 1.00 -4.16
N VAL A 47 -4.05 1.39 -5.14
CA VAL A 47 -4.16 0.92 -6.52
C VAL A 47 -3.23 -0.28 -6.72
N THR A 48 -3.75 -1.42 -7.18
CA THR A 48 -2.92 -2.61 -7.42
C THR A 48 -3.52 -3.51 -8.49
N ALA A 49 -2.67 -4.19 -9.26
CA ALA A 49 -3.07 -5.29 -10.14
C ALA A 49 -2.98 -6.67 -9.43
N ASP A 50 -2.47 -6.71 -8.19
CA ASP A 50 -2.47 -7.93 -7.39
C ASP A 50 -3.85 -8.14 -6.74
N ARG A 51 -4.60 -9.09 -7.30
CA ARG A 51 -5.95 -9.45 -6.85
C ARG A 51 -5.99 -9.99 -5.41
N ARG A 52 -4.93 -10.65 -4.94
CA ARG A 52 -4.87 -11.17 -3.57
C ARG A 52 -4.70 -10.02 -2.59
N LEU A 53 -3.80 -9.07 -2.89
CA LEU A 53 -3.65 -7.86 -2.09
C LEU A 53 -4.93 -7.05 -2.09
N ALA A 54 -5.52 -6.79 -3.25
CA ALA A 54 -6.74 -5.99 -3.40
C ALA A 54 -7.87 -6.51 -2.49
N ARG A 55 -8.17 -7.82 -2.57
CA ARG A 55 -9.20 -8.44 -1.73
C ARG A 55 -8.85 -8.40 -0.26
N THR A 56 -7.61 -8.70 0.11
CA THR A 56 -7.20 -8.75 1.53
C THR A 56 -7.29 -7.36 2.17
N ALA A 57 -6.75 -6.34 1.49
CA ALA A 57 -6.77 -4.96 1.96
C ALA A 57 -8.20 -4.43 2.13
N ALA A 58 -9.07 -4.65 1.15
CA ALA A 58 -10.47 -4.21 1.23
C ALA A 58 -11.27 -4.98 2.28
N ARG A 59 -11.23 -6.32 2.26
CA ARG A 59 -12.15 -7.15 3.07
C ARG A 59 -11.73 -7.32 4.51
N ARG A 60 -10.43 -7.37 4.80
CA ARG A 60 -9.92 -7.65 6.15
C ARG A 60 -9.53 -6.39 6.91
N PHE A 61 -9.22 -5.32 6.18
CA PHE A 61 -8.65 -4.11 6.76
C PHE A 61 -9.38 -2.83 6.37
N ASP A 62 -10.46 -2.92 5.58
CA ASP A 62 -11.34 -1.80 5.22
C ASP A 62 -10.59 -0.64 4.54
N LEU A 63 -9.62 -0.97 3.68
CA LEU A 63 -8.96 0.04 2.85
C LEU A 63 -9.77 0.29 1.56
N ALA A 64 -9.77 1.54 1.11
CA ALA A 64 -10.17 1.87 -0.25
C ALA A 64 -9.17 1.25 -1.23
N VAL A 65 -9.68 0.48 -2.21
CA VAL A 65 -8.86 -0.26 -3.17
C VAL A 65 -9.39 -0.06 -4.59
N LEU A 66 -8.49 0.16 -5.54
CA LEU A 66 -8.75 0.05 -6.97
C LEU A 66 -7.99 -1.16 -7.52
N ASP A 67 -8.74 -2.20 -7.88
CA ASP A 67 -8.19 -3.43 -8.47
C ASP A 67 -8.08 -3.26 -10.00
N LEU A 68 -6.83 -3.15 -10.49
CA LEU A 68 -6.55 -3.04 -11.92
C LEU A 68 -6.61 -4.39 -12.66
N SER A 69 -6.74 -5.50 -11.93
CA SER A 69 -6.86 -6.84 -12.54
C SER A 69 -8.26 -7.16 -13.07
N THR A 70 -9.20 -6.24 -12.87
CA THR A 70 -10.59 -6.33 -13.35
C THR A 70 -10.92 -5.28 -14.42
N ALA A 71 -9.94 -4.44 -14.78
CA ALA A 71 -10.04 -3.42 -15.82
C ALA A 71 -9.68 -3.94 -17.21
#